data_AF-A0A081RWW3-F1
#
_entry.id   AF-A0A081RWW3-F1
#
_cell.length_a   1.000
_cell.length_b   1.000
_cell.length_c   1.000
_cell.angle_alpha   90.00
_cell.angle_beta   90.00
_cell.angle_gamma   90.00
#
_symmetry.space_group_name_H-M   'P 1'
#
loop_
_entity.id
_entity.type
_entity.pdbx_description
1 polymer ?
#
loop_
_entity_poly.entity_id
_entity_poly.type
_entity_poly.pdbx_seq_one_letter_code
_entity_poly.pdbx_strand_id
1 'polypeptide(L)'
;MSQQQGFTLMEIMVAIAIISILSAIGIPSYQGYIQKAALTDMLQAIVPYKSGIELCSFETEDFKGCNSGAASIPNNHNSRYIGSISVKDGEITINGQQSLKDIRVILSPTQKIQTGTIRWINKCESASVSLKNRCQEIFKF
;
A
#
# COMPACT_ATOMS: atom_id res chain seq x y z
N MET A 1 58.11 -1.36 16.49
CA MET A 1 56.80 -1.31 17.19
C MET A 1 55.95 -0.27 16.47
N SER A 2 54.90 -0.70 15.76
CA SER A 2 53.96 0.23 15.13
C SER A 2 53.14 0.91 16.23
N GLN A 3 53.21 2.23 16.35
CA GLN A 3 52.34 2.96 17.25
C GLN A 3 50.91 2.88 16.73
N GLN A 4 50.04 2.28 17.52
CA GLN A 4 48.62 2.16 17.23
C GLN A 4 47.97 3.50 17.58
N GLN A 5 47.75 4.35 16.57
CA GLN A 5 47.03 5.61 16.72
C GLN A 5 45.54 5.30 16.89
N GLY A 6 45.07 5.32 18.13
CA GLY A 6 43.64 5.19 18.45
C GLY A 6 42.90 6.52 18.31
N PHE A 7 41.61 6.45 18.00
CA PHE A 7 40.71 7.60 18.05
C PHE A 7 40.56 8.13 19.48
N THR A 8 40.42 9.44 19.63
CA THR A 8 40.17 10.06 20.94
C THR A 8 38.70 9.89 21.35
N LEU A 9 38.45 9.84 22.65
CA LEU A 9 37.08 9.77 23.19
C LEU A 9 36.24 10.98 22.77
N MET A 10 36.86 12.16 22.65
CA MET A 10 36.16 13.36 22.20
C MET A 10 35.76 13.30 20.72
N GLU A 11 36.59 12.74 19.85
CA GLU A 11 36.23 12.55 18.43
C GLU A 11 35.01 11.63 18.27
N ILE A 12 34.96 10.55 19.04
CA ILE A 12 33.82 9.63 19.03
C ILE A 12 32.56 10.33 19.55
N MET A 13 32.67 11.16 20.61
CA MET A 13 31.52 11.85 21.19
C MET A 13 30.89 12.88 20.21
N VAL A 14 31.73 13.64 19.50
CA VAL A 14 31.24 14.60 18.48
C VAL A 14 30.65 13.86 17.29
N ALA A 15 31.26 12.77 16.84
CA ALA A 15 30.72 11.96 15.74
C ALA A 15 29.33 11.40 16.08
N ILE A 16 29.14 10.87 17.30
CA ILE A 16 27.84 10.36 17.75
C ILE A 16 26.80 11.48 17.81
N ALA A 17 27.19 12.68 18.28
CA ALA A 17 26.29 13.83 18.32
C ALA A 17 25.77 14.19 16.93
N ILE A 18 26.65 14.25 15.93
CA ILE A 18 26.26 14.55 14.53
C ILE A 18 25.34 13.45 13.98
N ILE A 19 25.69 12.17 14.17
CA ILE A 19 24.89 11.03 13.70
C ILE A 19 23.49 11.04 14.32
N SER A 20 23.37 11.42 15.61
CA SER A 20 22.08 11.48 16.31
C SER A 20 21.13 12.51 15.69
N ILE A 21 21.63 13.70 15.35
CA ILE A 21 20.83 14.77 14.74
C ILE A 21 20.38 14.38 13.34
N LEU A 22 21.29 13.83 12.53
CA LEU A 22 20.97 13.38 11.17
C LEU A 22 19.96 12.23 11.18
N SER A 23 20.10 11.28 12.12
CA SER A 23 19.20 10.13 12.22
C SER A 23 17.79 10.53 12.64
N ALA A 24 17.64 11.51 13.53
CA ALA A 24 16.34 11.98 14.00
C ALA A 24 15.45 12.51 12.86
N ILE A 25 16.05 13.13 11.84
CA ILE A 25 15.33 13.65 10.66
C ILE A 25 15.28 12.61 9.54
N GLY A 26 16.37 11.87 9.34
CA GLY A 26 16.52 10.93 8.22
C GLY A 26 15.61 9.71 8.32
N ILE A 27 15.52 9.09 9.50
CA ILE A 27 14.73 7.87 9.72
C ILE A 27 13.23 8.08 9.40
N PRO A 28 12.52 9.08 9.98
CA PRO A 28 11.09 9.26 9.70
C PRO A 28 10.83 9.62 8.23
N SER A 29 11.72 10.38 7.60
CA SER A 29 11.60 10.72 6.17
C SER A 29 11.74 9.47 5.29
N TYR A 30 12.76 8.63 5.56
CA TYR A 30 13.00 7.38 4.83
C TYR A 30 11.86 6.38 4.99
N GLN A 31 11.33 6.22 6.22
CA GLN A 31 10.16 5.37 6.47
C GLN A 31 8.96 5.83 5.63
N GLY A 32 8.72 7.14 5.56
CA GLY A 32 7.66 7.69 4.72
C GLY A 32 7.84 7.40 3.22
N TYR A 33 9.08 7.44 2.72
CA TYR A 33 9.39 7.08 1.33
C TYR A 33 9.10 5.60 1.06
N ILE A 34 9.54 4.70 1.94
CA ILE A 34 9.28 3.26 1.82
C ILE A 34 7.79 2.96 1.88
N GLN A 35 7.03 3.61 2.76
CA GLN A 35 5.57 3.46 2.82
C GLN A 35 4.91 3.91 1.51
N LYS A 36 5.37 5.02 0.91
CA LYS A 36 4.85 5.49 -0.37
C LYS A 36 5.13 4.50 -1.50
N ALA A 37 6.36 3.98 -1.57
CA ALA A 37 6.74 2.95 -2.54
C ALA A 37 5.93 1.66 -2.36
N ALA A 38 5.69 1.24 -1.12
CA ALA A 38 4.86 0.09 -0.80
C ALA A 38 3.40 0.29 -1.23
N LEU A 39 2.84 1.49 -1.05
CA LEU A 39 1.48 1.82 -1.52
C LEU A 39 1.38 1.81 -3.04
N THR A 40 2.43 2.25 -3.75
CA THR A 40 2.45 2.18 -5.22
C THR A 40 2.56 0.76 -5.74
N ASP A 41 3.32 -0.12 -5.07
CA ASP A 41 3.35 -1.56 -5.36
C ASP A 41 1.97 -2.19 -5.15
N MET A 42 1.30 -1.85 -4.05
CA MET A 42 -0.08 -2.26 -3.78
C MET A 42 -1.04 -1.79 -4.88
N LEU A 43 -0.92 -0.55 -5.36
CA LEU A 43 -1.73 -0.03 -6.45
C LEU A 43 -1.55 -0.85 -7.74
N GLN A 44 -0.32 -1.22 -8.08
CA GLN A 44 -0.03 -2.06 -9.25
C GLN A 44 -0.62 -3.46 -9.12
N ALA A 45 -0.57 -4.05 -7.93
CA ALA A 45 -1.14 -5.37 -7.67
C ALA A 45 -2.68 -5.42 -7.86
N ILE A 46 -3.37 -4.28 -7.78
CA ILE A 46 -4.85 -4.19 -7.90
C ILE A 46 -5.32 -4.17 -9.33
N VAL A 47 -4.49 -3.67 -10.26
CA VAL A 47 -4.84 -3.53 -11.68
C VAL A 47 -5.49 -4.80 -12.25
N PRO A 48 -4.93 -6.01 -12.11
CA PRO A 48 -5.55 -7.22 -12.65
C PRO A 48 -6.90 -7.57 -11.98
N TYR A 49 -7.07 -7.28 -10.69
CA TYR A 49 -8.34 -7.50 -9.99
C TYR A 49 -9.43 -6.55 -10.50
N LYS A 50 -9.08 -5.27 -10.69
CA LYS A 50 -9.98 -4.27 -11.24
C LYS A 50 -10.45 -4.64 -12.65
N SER A 51 -9.51 -4.99 -13.54
CA SER A 51 -9.86 -5.47 -14.89
C SER A 51 -10.71 -6.73 -14.87
N GLY A 52 -10.42 -7.68 -13.97
CA GLY A 52 -11.21 -8.91 -13.81
C GLY A 52 -12.64 -8.65 -13.36
N ILE A 53 -12.84 -7.72 -12.41
CA ILE A 53 -14.16 -7.34 -11.91
C ILE A 53 -14.94 -6.58 -12.99
N GLU A 54 -14.29 -5.71 -13.75
CA GLU A 54 -14.92 -5.01 -14.88
C GLU A 54 -15.41 -6.04 -15.91
N LEU A 55 -14.61 -7.04 -16.26
CA LEU A 55 -15.02 -8.12 -17.16
C LEU A 55 -16.18 -8.95 -16.58
N CYS A 56 -16.10 -9.34 -15.31
CA CYS A 56 -17.18 -10.07 -14.63
C CYS A 56 -18.50 -9.28 -14.60
N SER A 57 -18.43 -7.97 -14.39
CA SER A 57 -19.60 -7.09 -14.43
C SER A 57 -20.21 -6.98 -15.83
N PHE A 58 -19.40 -7.05 -16.90
CA PHE A 58 -19.92 -7.11 -18.26
C PHE A 58 -20.65 -8.43 -18.57
N GLU A 59 -20.23 -9.55 -17.97
CA GLU A 59 -20.87 -10.86 -18.20
C GLU A 59 -22.15 -11.06 -17.39
N THR A 60 -22.17 -10.56 -16.15
CA THR A 60 -23.25 -10.81 -15.19
C THR A 60 -24.22 -9.64 -15.03
N GLU A 61 -23.93 -8.49 -15.67
CA GLU A 61 -24.68 -7.23 -15.56
C GLU A 61 -24.79 -6.66 -14.13
N ASP A 62 -24.12 -7.29 -13.15
CA ASP A 62 -24.03 -6.89 -11.74
C ASP A 62 -22.60 -7.14 -11.24
N PHE A 63 -22.25 -6.61 -10.07
CA PHE A 63 -21.00 -6.95 -9.38
C PHE A 63 -21.17 -8.14 -8.42
N LYS A 64 -22.42 -8.52 -8.11
CA LYS A 64 -22.73 -9.65 -7.25
C LYS A 64 -22.24 -10.95 -7.86
N GLY A 65 -21.51 -11.74 -7.08
CA GLY A 65 -20.90 -12.98 -7.55
C GLY A 65 -19.50 -12.82 -8.16
N CYS A 66 -19.03 -11.60 -8.40
CA CYS A 66 -17.64 -11.32 -8.77
C CYS A 66 -16.74 -11.46 -7.54
N ASN A 67 -16.37 -12.70 -7.22
CA ASN A 67 -15.56 -13.06 -6.06
C ASN A 67 -14.14 -13.47 -6.48
N SER A 68 -13.20 -13.42 -5.54
CA SER A 68 -11.87 -14.01 -5.68
C SER A 68 -11.96 -15.45 -6.18
N GLY A 69 -11.25 -15.77 -7.27
CA GLY A 69 -11.24 -17.11 -7.86
C GLY A 69 -12.29 -17.38 -8.92
N ALA A 70 -13.13 -16.39 -9.24
CA ALA A 70 -13.93 -16.44 -10.47
C ALA A 70 -13.01 -16.46 -11.72
N ALA A 71 -13.53 -16.89 -12.87
CA ALA A 71 -12.74 -17.17 -14.08
C ALA A 71 -11.82 -16.02 -14.54
N SER A 72 -12.17 -14.77 -14.22
CA SER A 72 -11.43 -13.55 -14.57
C SER A 72 -10.77 -12.83 -13.39
N ILE A 73 -10.95 -13.31 -12.14
CA ILE A 73 -10.48 -12.65 -10.92
C ILE A 73 -9.49 -13.56 -10.19
N PRO A 74 -8.22 -13.14 -10.00
CA PRO A 74 -7.26 -13.92 -9.23
C PRO A 74 -7.76 -14.22 -7.80
N ASN A 75 -7.34 -15.34 -7.23
CA ASN A 75 -7.77 -15.77 -5.89
C ASN A 75 -7.26 -14.83 -4.80
N ASN A 76 -5.96 -14.91 -4.54
CA ASN A 76 -5.28 -14.11 -3.54
C ASN A 76 -3.85 -13.87 -4.05
N HIS A 77 -3.29 -12.72 -3.68
CA HIS A 77 -1.92 -12.37 -3.98
C HIS A 77 -1.26 -11.80 -2.73
N ASN A 78 -0.12 -12.37 -2.38
CA ASN A 78 0.70 -11.92 -1.26
C ASN A 78 2.02 -11.38 -1.80
N SER A 79 2.46 -10.28 -1.23
CA SER A 79 3.75 -9.65 -1.53
C SER A 79 4.44 -9.27 -0.21
N ARG A 80 5.64 -8.70 -0.29
CA ARG A 80 6.34 -8.17 0.88
C ARG A 80 5.49 -7.16 1.67
N TYR A 81 4.70 -6.34 0.98
CA TYR A 81 3.86 -5.28 1.59
C TYR A 81 2.36 -5.58 1.57
N ILE A 82 1.95 -6.71 1.00
CA ILE A 82 0.55 -7.11 0.83
C ILE A 82 0.34 -8.43 1.55
N GLY A 83 -0.43 -8.41 2.63
CA GLY A 83 -0.74 -9.61 3.41
C GLY A 83 -1.82 -10.48 2.75
N SER A 84 -2.82 -9.84 2.14
CA SER A 84 -3.88 -10.52 1.38
C SER A 84 -4.63 -9.56 0.46
N ILE A 85 -5.10 -10.07 -0.66
CA ILE A 85 -6.10 -9.42 -1.52
C ILE A 85 -7.30 -10.37 -1.64
N SER A 86 -8.49 -9.86 -1.36
CA SER A 86 -9.74 -10.62 -1.49
C SER A 86 -10.79 -9.77 -2.17
N VAL A 87 -11.54 -10.36 -3.08
CA VAL A 87 -12.68 -9.74 -3.75
C VAL A 87 -13.95 -10.42 -3.30
N LYS A 88 -14.94 -9.63 -2.87
CA LYS A 88 -16.28 -10.09 -2.55
C LYS A 88 -17.31 -9.20 -3.21
N ASP A 89 -18.16 -9.77 -4.06
CA ASP A 89 -19.21 -9.04 -4.79
C ASP A 89 -18.68 -7.77 -5.50
N GLY A 90 -17.51 -7.88 -6.11
CA GLY A 90 -16.80 -6.78 -6.79
C GLY A 90 -16.07 -5.81 -5.87
N GLU A 91 -16.23 -5.88 -4.55
CA GLU A 91 -15.45 -5.09 -3.61
C GLU A 91 -14.07 -5.72 -3.35
N ILE A 92 -13.01 -4.98 -3.68
CA ILE A 92 -11.62 -5.39 -3.45
C ILE A 92 -11.20 -4.94 -2.06
N THR A 93 -10.85 -5.88 -1.19
CA THR A 93 -10.26 -5.61 0.12
C THR A 93 -8.82 -6.06 0.15
N ILE A 94 -7.94 -5.18 0.60
CA ILE A 94 -6.49 -5.41 0.66
C ILE A 94 -6.02 -5.12 2.06
N ASN A 95 -5.28 -6.06 2.63
CA ASN A 95 -4.63 -5.89 3.92
C ASN A 95 -3.13 -5.70 3.70
N GLY A 96 -2.58 -4.60 4.18
CA GLY A 96 -1.14 -4.34 4.11
C GLY A 96 -0.34 -5.20 5.10
N GLN A 97 0.96 -5.32 4.84
CA GLN A 97 1.93 -6.02 5.68
C GLN A 97 3.19 -5.17 5.89
N GLN A 98 4.02 -5.53 6.88
CA GLN A 98 5.26 -4.83 7.24
C GLN A 98 5.01 -3.35 7.56
N SER A 99 5.61 -2.44 6.77
CA SER A 99 5.43 -0.99 6.90
C SER A 99 4.00 -0.53 6.66
N LEU A 100 3.13 -1.39 6.10
CA LEU A 100 1.72 -1.16 5.84
C LEU A 100 0.79 -2.05 6.70
N LYS A 101 1.28 -2.70 7.76
CA LYS A 101 0.50 -3.67 8.56
C LYS A 101 -0.85 -3.12 9.05
N ASP A 102 -0.91 -1.83 9.38
CA ASP A 102 -2.10 -1.20 9.93
C ASP A 102 -2.96 -0.50 8.86
N ILE A 103 -2.78 -0.83 7.58
CA ILE A 103 -3.61 -0.28 6.50
C ILE A 103 -4.51 -1.35 5.86
N ARG A 104 -5.77 -0.97 5.68
CA ARG A 104 -6.74 -1.69 4.88
C ARG A 104 -7.24 -0.76 3.78
N VAL A 105 -7.15 -1.23 2.54
CA VAL A 105 -7.64 -0.49 1.37
C VAL A 105 -8.83 -1.25 0.81
N ILE A 106 -9.96 -0.55 0.68
CA ILE A 106 -11.20 -1.09 0.13
C ILE A 106 -11.49 -0.32 -1.15
N LEU A 107 -11.72 -1.03 -2.25
CA LEU A 107 -12.16 -0.44 -3.52
C LEU A 107 -13.52 -1.02 -3.87
N SER A 108 -14.52 -0.15 -3.94
CA SER A 108 -15.89 -0.54 -4.30
C SER A 108 -16.23 0.03 -5.68
N PRO A 109 -16.69 -0.79 -6.64
CA PRO A 109 -17.16 -0.30 -7.92
C PRO A 109 -18.55 0.32 -7.77
N THR A 110 -18.82 1.36 -8.53
CA THR A 110 -20.14 2.00 -8.65
C THR A 110 -20.40 2.24 -10.12
N GLN A 111 -21.43 1.58 -10.66
CA GLN A 111 -21.85 1.78 -12.04
C GLN A 111 -22.86 2.92 -12.10
N LYS A 112 -22.64 3.86 -13.03
CA LYS A 112 -23.63 4.90 -13.31
C LYS A 112 -24.66 4.32 -14.28
N ILE A 113 -25.90 4.14 -13.80
CA ILE A 113 -27.02 3.46 -14.47
C ILE A 113 -27.32 4.05 -15.87
N GLN A 114 -26.93 5.29 -16.15
CA GLN A 114 -27.23 5.97 -17.42
C GLN A 114 -26.13 5.89 -18.48
N THR A 115 -24.87 5.59 -18.12
CA THR A 115 -23.74 5.64 -19.07
C THR A 115 -22.93 4.35 -19.14
N GLY A 116 -23.25 3.35 -18.31
CA GLY A 116 -22.49 2.09 -18.22
C GLY A 116 -21.06 2.25 -17.69
N THR A 117 -20.66 3.47 -17.32
CA THR A 117 -19.30 3.77 -16.85
C THR A 117 -19.10 3.26 -15.42
N ILE A 118 -18.08 2.44 -15.23
CA ILE A 118 -17.68 1.93 -13.91
C ILE A 118 -16.78 2.97 -13.24
N ARG A 119 -17.21 3.50 -12.10
CA ARG A 119 -16.43 4.40 -11.25
C ARG A 119 -15.97 3.65 -10.02
N TRP A 120 -14.70 3.79 -9.66
CA TRP A 120 -14.15 3.15 -8.47
C TRP A 120 -14.10 4.14 -7.32
N ILE A 121 -14.64 3.73 -6.16
CA ILE A 121 -14.54 4.48 -4.92
C ILE A 121 -13.52 3.76 -4.04
N ASN A 122 -12.52 4.50 -3.58
CA ASN A 122 -11.50 4.01 -2.68
C ASN A 122 -11.80 4.42 -1.23
N LYS A 123 -11.47 3.54 -0.28
CA LYS A 123 -11.50 3.84 1.14
C LYS A 123 -10.25 3.27 1.79
N CYS A 124 -9.44 4.16 2.35
CA CYS A 124 -8.27 3.79 3.14
C CYS A 124 -8.62 3.85 4.63
N GLU A 125 -8.49 2.73 5.32
CA GLU A 125 -8.66 2.61 6.76
C GLU A 125 -7.31 2.32 7.41
N SER A 126 -6.91 3.13 8.39
CA SER A 126 -5.71 2.89 9.18
C SER A 126 -5.83 3.52 10.56
N ALA A 127 -5.15 2.94 11.54
CA ALA A 127 -5.00 3.51 12.88
C ALA A 127 -4.16 4.80 12.87
N SER A 128 -3.23 4.95 11.91
CA SER A 128 -2.38 6.13 11.81
C SER A 128 -2.89 7.10 10.75
N VAL A 129 -3.06 8.37 11.15
CA VAL A 129 -3.57 9.43 10.27
C VAL A 129 -2.61 9.71 9.11
N SER A 130 -1.29 9.65 9.36
CA SER A 130 -0.28 9.89 8.33
C SER A 130 -0.29 8.83 7.23
N LEU A 131 -0.44 7.54 7.56
CA LEU A 131 -0.58 6.47 6.56
C LEU A 131 -1.90 6.59 5.80
N LYS A 132 -3.00 6.92 6.50
CA LYS A 132 -4.30 7.12 5.88
C LYS A 132 -4.23 8.21 4.81
N ASN A 133 -3.66 9.37 5.14
CA ASN A 133 -3.52 10.48 4.19
C ASN A 133 -2.65 10.09 2.98
N ARG A 134 -1.51 9.42 3.20
CA ARG A 134 -0.64 8.93 2.11
C ARG A 134 -1.36 7.95 1.19
N CYS A 135 -2.16 7.05 1.76
CA CYS A 135 -2.97 6.13 0.97
C CYS A 135 -4.01 6.87 0.12
N GLN A 136 -4.72 7.84 0.70
CA GLN A 136 -5.68 8.66 -0.04
C GLN A 136 -5.03 9.47 -1.17
N GLU A 137 -3.79 9.94 -0.98
CA GLU A 137 -3.02 10.62 -2.04
C GLU A 137 -2.65 9.69 -3.19
N ILE A 138 -2.18 8.47 -2.89
CA ILE A 138 -1.77 7.50 -3.92
C ILE A 138 -2.97 6.94 -4.68
N PHE A 139 -4.08 6.69 -3.99
CA PHE A 139 -5.26 6.08 -4.58
C PHE A 139 -6.24 7.10 -5.18
N LYS A 140 -5.85 8.35 -5.38
CA LYS A 140 -6.75 9.39 -5.90
C LYS A 140 -7.03 9.16 -7.40
N PHE A 141 -8.16 8.54 -7.71
CA PHE A 141 -8.71 8.35 -9.06
C PHE A 141 -10.20 8.68 -9.11
#